data_AF-A0A9J6GYH2-F1
#
_entry.id   AF-A0A9J6GYH2-F1
#
_cell.length_a   1.000
_cell.length_b   1.000
_cell.length_c   1.000
_cell.angle_alpha   90.00
_cell.angle_beta   90.00
_cell.angle_gamma   90.00
#
_symmetry.space_group_name_H-M   'P 1'
#
loop_
_entity.id
_entity.type
_entity.pdbx_description
1 polymer ?
#
loop_
_entity_poly.entity_id
_entity_poly.type
_entity_poly.pdbx_seq_one_letter_code
_entity_poly.pdbx_strand_id
1 'polypeptide(L)'
;MKLARNFVLPYFEYDYVSNAVRVAIGAVEIPLYAEGSTHATFYGGLGFSYAAQLVRAFDEGGLTIDPHGAINDSWAPPSWKRNCSNDRRSPFPEIPAIQVAHARFYMRSLTSPNQPNA
;
A
#
# COMPACT_ATOMS: atom_id res chain seq x y z
N MET A 1 8.04 31.22 -21.15
CA MET A 1 8.33 29.80 -21.47
C MET A 1 8.30 29.02 -20.14
N LYS A 2 7.18 28.39 -19.79
CA LYS A 2 7.02 27.64 -18.53
C LYS A 2 7.62 26.25 -18.71
N LEU A 3 8.57 25.88 -17.86
CA LEU A 3 9.11 24.52 -17.75
C LEU A 3 7.96 23.54 -17.48
N ALA A 4 7.73 22.65 -18.43
CA ALA A 4 6.92 21.46 -18.20
C ALA A 4 7.63 20.63 -17.13
N ARG A 5 7.05 20.56 -15.92
CA ARG A 5 7.46 19.54 -14.95
C ARG A 5 7.12 18.20 -15.59
N ASN A 6 8.12 17.39 -15.90
CA ASN A 6 7.93 16.00 -16.27
C ASN A 6 7.20 15.31 -15.12
N PHE A 7 5.89 15.11 -15.26
CA PHE A 7 5.07 14.36 -14.33
C PHE A 7 5.41 12.88 -14.52
N VAL A 8 6.44 12.40 -13.82
CA VAL A 8 6.59 10.96 -13.62
C VAL A 8 5.54 10.59 -12.59
N LEU A 9 4.46 9.93 -13.03
CA LEU A 9 3.50 9.36 -12.10
C LEU A 9 4.21 8.25 -11.30
N PRO A 10 4.04 8.21 -9.97
CA PRO A 10 4.58 7.11 -9.18
C PRO A 10 3.94 5.79 -9.63
N TYR A 11 4.66 4.68 -9.51
CA TYR A 11 4.12 3.35 -9.87
C TYR A 11 2.86 2.98 -9.08
N PHE A 12 2.74 3.51 -7.87
CA PHE A 12 1.62 3.31 -6.97
C PHE A 12 1.23 4.63 -6.32
N GLU A 13 -0.07 4.87 -6.19
CA GLU A 13 -0.63 6.04 -5.52
C GLU A 13 -1.93 5.66 -4.81
N TYR A 14 -2.11 6.09 -3.56
CA TYR A 14 -3.41 6.06 -2.92
C TYR A 14 -4.18 7.34 -3.27
N ASP A 15 -5.30 7.19 -3.98
CA ASP A 15 -6.23 8.27 -4.28
C ASP A 15 -7.32 8.34 -3.21
N TYR A 16 -7.16 9.31 -2.31
CA TYR A 16 -8.12 9.62 -1.27
C TYR A 16 -9.51 9.98 -1.83
N VAL A 17 -9.59 10.65 -2.98
CA VAL A 17 -10.88 11.12 -3.52
C VAL A 17 -11.75 9.96 -3.99
N SER A 18 -11.13 8.92 -4.57
CA SER A 18 -11.85 7.74 -5.06
C SER A 18 -11.75 6.53 -4.14
N ASN A 19 -11.09 6.66 -2.97
CA ASN A 19 -10.83 5.56 -2.04
C ASN A 19 -10.19 4.35 -2.75
N ALA A 20 -9.17 4.61 -3.57
CA ALA A 20 -8.60 3.62 -4.49
C ALA A 20 -7.08 3.63 -4.53
N VAL A 21 -6.48 2.46 -4.73
CA VAL A 21 -5.06 2.34 -5.09
C VAL A 21 -4.94 2.38 -6.61
N ARG A 22 -4.24 3.39 -7.13
CA ARG A 22 -3.87 3.49 -8.54
C ARG A 22 -2.53 2.80 -8.76
N VAL A 23 -2.48 1.96 -9.78
CA VAL A 23 -1.29 1.19 -10.15
C VAL A 23 -0.96 1.50 -11.60
N ALA A 24 0.22 2.08 -11.84
CA ALA A 24 0.71 2.33 -13.18
C ALA A 24 1.16 1.02 -13.83
N ILE A 25 1.06 0.90 -15.15
CA ILE A 25 1.45 -0.33 -15.85
C ILE A 25 2.92 -0.71 -15.61
N GLY A 26 3.82 0.27 -15.48
CA GLY A 26 5.24 0.05 -15.17
C GLY A 26 5.50 -0.46 -13.75
N ALA A 27 4.48 -0.56 -12.89
CA ALA A 27 4.60 -1.25 -11.62
C ALA A 27 4.80 -2.76 -11.79
N VAL A 28 4.36 -3.32 -12.93
CA VAL A 28 4.44 -4.76 -13.25
C VAL A 28 5.71 -5.04 -14.06
N GLU A 29 6.81 -4.40 -13.69
CA GLU A 29 8.13 -4.54 -14.29
C GLU A 29 9.21 -4.64 -13.20
N ILE A 30 10.45 -4.96 -13.61
CA ILE A 30 11.60 -5.03 -12.71
C ILE A 30 11.83 -3.65 -12.07
N PRO A 31 12.10 -3.55 -10.75
CA PRO A 31 12.39 -4.65 -9.81
C PRO A 31 11.17 -5.18 -9.05
N LEU A 32 9.98 -4.63 -9.27
CA LEU A 32 8.79 -4.94 -8.47
C LEU A 32 8.17 -6.27 -8.88
N TYR A 33 8.27 -6.62 -10.17
CA TYR A 33 7.77 -7.85 -10.75
C TYR A 33 8.67 -8.33 -11.87
N ALA A 34 8.96 -9.63 -11.88
CA ALA A 34 9.47 -10.32 -13.05
C ALA A 34 8.88 -11.73 -13.12
N GLU A 35 8.43 -12.14 -14.30
CA GLU A 35 7.93 -13.49 -14.53
C GLU A 35 8.98 -14.53 -14.12
N GLY A 36 8.55 -15.60 -13.45
CA GLY A 36 9.44 -16.65 -12.94
C GLY A 36 10.21 -16.31 -11.65
N SER A 37 10.06 -15.10 -11.09
CA SER A 37 10.67 -14.75 -9.82
C SER A 37 10.05 -15.49 -8.64
N THR A 38 10.79 -15.54 -7.52
CA THR A 38 10.31 -16.13 -6.28
C THR A 38 9.09 -15.39 -5.74
N HIS A 39 8.26 -16.09 -4.96
CA HIS A 39 7.20 -15.44 -4.21
C HIS A 39 7.72 -14.36 -3.28
N ALA A 40 8.89 -14.55 -2.65
CA ALA A 40 9.50 -13.54 -1.79
C ALA A 40 9.74 -12.23 -2.54
N THR A 41 10.21 -12.30 -3.79
CA THR A 41 10.37 -11.14 -4.68
C THR A 41 9.03 -10.45 -4.95
N PHE A 42 7.97 -11.21 -5.25
CA PHE A 42 6.64 -10.63 -5.49
C PHE A 42 6.04 -9.95 -4.26
N TYR A 43 6.11 -10.59 -3.10
CA TYR A 43 5.58 -10.02 -1.86
C TYR A 43 6.43 -8.85 -1.36
N GLY A 44 7.76 -8.89 -1.55
CA GLY A 44 8.66 -7.80 -1.17
C GLY A 44 8.64 -6.60 -2.14
N GLY A 45 8.37 -6.81 -3.42
CA GLY A 45 8.30 -5.76 -4.44
C GLY A 45 6.88 -5.22 -4.59
N LEU A 46 6.09 -5.85 -5.46
CA LEU A 46 4.68 -5.52 -5.71
C LEU A 46 3.84 -5.54 -4.42
N GLY A 47 3.97 -6.59 -3.61
CA GLY A 47 3.14 -6.79 -2.41
C GLY A 47 3.33 -5.68 -1.38
N PHE A 48 4.58 -5.35 -1.06
CA PHE A 48 4.92 -4.22 -0.19
C PHE A 48 4.47 -2.89 -0.79
N SER A 49 4.74 -2.64 -2.07
CA SER A 49 4.42 -1.37 -2.73
C SER A 49 2.91 -1.12 -2.77
N TYR A 50 2.12 -2.16 -3.05
CA TYR A 50 0.66 -2.12 -2.96
C TYR A 50 0.19 -1.90 -1.52
N ALA A 51 0.73 -2.66 -0.56
CA ALA A 51 0.37 -2.52 0.85
C ALA A 51 0.68 -1.11 1.39
N ALA A 52 1.78 -0.50 0.98
CA ALA A 52 2.18 0.85 1.36
C ALA A 52 1.18 1.92 0.90
N GLN A 53 0.44 1.69 -0.18
CA GLN A 53 -0.68 2.55 -0.55
C GLN A 53 -1.96 2.15 0.16
N LEU A 54 -2.25 0.85 0.26
CA LEU A 54 -3.48 0.36 0.90
C LEU A 54 -3.61 0.85 2.34
N VAL A 55 -2.52 0.85 3.11
CA VAL A 55 -2.55 1.29 4.52
C VAL A 55 -2.88 2.77 4.67
N ARG A 56 -2.66 3.60 3.63
CA ARG A 56 -3.03 5.03 3.61
C ARG A 56 -4.54 5.25 3.68
N ALA A 57 -5.35 4.25 3.37
CA ALA A 57 -6.78 4.26 3.66
C ALA A 57 -7.09 4.44 5.16
N PHE A 58 -6.11 4.16 6.02
CA PHE A 58 -6.24 4.20 7.48
C PHE A 58 -5.35 5.27 8.14
N ASP A 59 -4.74 6.17 7.36
CA ASP A 59 -4.05 7.34 7.92
C ASP A 59 -5.02 8.50 8.23
N GLU A 60 -4.47 9.63 8.69
CA GLU A 60 -5.27 10.81 9.02
C GLU A 60 -6.17 11.26 7.86
N GLY A 61 -5.68 11.19 6.62
CA GLY A 61 -6.44 11.55 5.43
C GLY A 61 -7.46 10.47 5.08
N GLY A 62 -7.05 9.20 5.10
CA GLY A 62 -7.89 8.06 4.74
C GLY A 62 -9.09 7.93 5.66
N LEU A 63 -8.91 8.18 6.95
CA LEU A 63 -9.98 8.16 7.95
C LEU A 63 -11.01 9.28 7.82
N THR A 64 -10.82 10.25 6.91
CA THR A 64 -11.85 11.25 6.58
C THR A 64 -12.83 10.76 5.51
N ILE A 65 -12.49 9.68 4.80
CA ILE A 65 -13.23 9.17 3.65
C ILE A 65 -13.88 7.84 4.04
N ASP A 66 -15.20 7.76 3.91
CA ASP A 66 -15.93 6.55 4.25
C ASP A 66 -15.71 5.42 3.23
N PRO A 67 -16.16 4.19 3.51
CA PRO A 67 -15.99 3.06 2.59
C PRO A 67 -16.61 3.27 1.20
N HIS A 68 -17.49 4.25 1.02
CA HIS A 68 -18.10 4.59 -0.27
C HIS A 68 -17.37 5.74 -1.01
N GLY A 69 -16.29 6.29 -0.44
CA GLY A 69 -15.53 7.37 -1.03
C GLY A 69 -16.05 8.77 -0.69
N ALA A 70 -16.96 8.91 0.29
CA ALA A 70 -17.48 10.21 0.69
C ALA A 70 -16.75 10.77 1.91
N ILE A 71 -16.51 12.08 1.93
CA ILE A 71 -15.99 12.76 3.12
C ILE A 71 -17.04 12.69 4.22
N ASN A 72 -16.73 12.00 5.31
CA ASN A 72 -17.67 11.76 6.39
C ASN A 72 -16.92 11.63 7.73
N ASP A 73 -16.92 12.68 8.54
CA ASP A 73 -16.15 12.65 9.77
C ASP A 73 -16.69 11.71 10.86
N SER A 74 -17.87 11.12 10.65
CA SER A 74 -18.55 10.28 11.64
C SER A 74 -18.42 8.77 11.37
N TRP A 75 -17.90 8.34 10.22
CA TRP A 75 -17.81 6.90 9.91
C TRP A 75 -16.77 6.18 10.77
N ALA A 76 -15.65 6.85 11.07
CA ALA A 76 -14.59 6.32 11.91
C ALA A 76 -14.71 6.83 13.35
N PRO A 77 -14.61 5.94 14.37
CA PRO A 77 -14.59 6.35 15.76
C PRO A 77 -13.51 7.40 16.06
N PRO A 78 -13.78 8.39 16.93
CA PRO A 78 -12.78 9.40 17.31
C PRO A 78 -11.49 8.81 17.90
N SER A 79 -11.56 7.61 18.49
CA SER A 79 -10.38 6.89 18.99
C SER A 79 -9.41 6.48 17.86
N TRP A 80 -9.91 6.16 16.67
CA TRP A 80 -9.07 5.77 15.54
C TRP A 80 -8.29 6.97 14.99
N LYS A 81 -8.98 8.11 14.83
CA LYS A 81 -8.39 9.37 14.35
C LYS A 81 -7.31 9.92 15.29
N ARG A 82 -7.52 9.84 16.61
CA ARG A 82 -6.56 10.31 17.63
C ARG A 82 -5.25 9.51 17.66
N ASN A 83 -5.26 8.26 17.22
CA ASN A 83 -4.06 7.42 17.24
C ASN A 83 -3.14 7.74 16.04
N CYS A 84 -3.69 8.19 14.91
CA CYS A 84 -2.91 8.57 13.73
C CYS A 84 -2.06 9.83 13.94
N SER A 85 -2.57 10.81 14.72
CA SER A 85 -1.92 12.11 14.92
C SER A 85 -0.77 12.14 15.92
N ASN A 86 -0.65 11.10 16.74
CA ASN A 86 0.33 11.05 17.83
C ASN A 86 1.58 10.26 17.48
N ASP A 87 1.59 9.55 16.35
CA ASP A 87 2.68 8.65 15.99
C ASP A 87 3.62 9.28 14.95
N ARG A 88 4.34 10.32 15.37
CA ARG A 88 5.49 10.85 14.59
C ARG A 88 6.71 9.91 14.60
N ARG A 89 6.62 8.75 15.26
CA ARG A 89 7.75 7.81 15.47
C ARG A 89 7.66 6.57 14.59
N SER A 90 6.47 6.20 14.15
CA SER A 90 6.29 5.10 13.19
C SER A 90 6.58 5.57 11.76
N PRO A 91 7.50 4.90 11.03
CA PRO A 91 7.63 5.08 9.58
C PRO A 91 6.36 4.53 8.92
N PHE A 92 5.36 5.39 8.84
CA PHE A 92 4.13 5.15 8.09
C PHE A 92 4.32 5.72 6.68
N PRO A 93 3.99 4.96 5.61
CA PRO A 93 3.25 3.69 5.60
C PRO A 93 4.10 2.41 5.72
N GLU A 94 5.42 2.50 5.83
CA GLU A 94 6.34 1.38 5.59
C GLU A 94 6.20 0.22 6.58
N ILE A 95 6.08 0.49 7.89
CA ILE A 95 6.00 -0.57 8.90
C ILE A 95 4.69 -1.38 8.80
N PRO A 96 3.51 -0.75 8.72
CA PRO A 96 2.29 -1.51 8.47
C PRO A 96 2.32 -2.25 7.12
N ALA A 97 2.90 -1.64 6.08
CA ALA A 97 2.99 -2.25 4.76
C ALA A 97 3.81 -3.54 4.76
N ILE A 98 5.01 -3.52 5.38
CA ILE A 98 5.85 -4.71 5.46
C ILE A 98 5.20 -5.81 6.31
N GLN A 99 4.47 -5.45 7.37
CA GLN A 99 3.73 -6.42 8.19
C GLN A 99 2.64 -7.11 7.37
N VAL A 100 1.85 -6.36 6.60
CA VAL A 100 0.80 -6.90 5.72
C VAL A 100 1.40 -7.80 4.64
N ALA A 101 2.44 -7.34 3.95
CA ALA A 101 3.10 -8.09 2.90
C ALA A 101 3.74 -9.39 3.43
N HIS A 102 4.45 -9.31 4.56
CA HIS A 102 5.07 -10.46 5.20
C HIS A 102 4.04 -11.47 5.71
N ALA A 103 2.96 -11.01 6.35
CA ALA A 103 1.88 -11.89 6.81
C ALA A 103 1.28 -12.68 5.65
N ARG A 104 1.07 -12.02 4.50
CA ARG A 104 0.53 -12.70 3.32
C ARG A 104 1.51 -13.71 2.71
N PHE A 105 2.80 -13.37 2.64
CA PHE A 105 3.85 -14.30 2.22
C PHE A 105 3.89 -15.54 3.13
N TYR A 106 3.84 -15.34 4.45
CA TYR A 106 3.85 -16.42 5.43
C TYR A 106 2.61 -17.32 5.32
N MET A 107 1.41 -16.73 5.17
CA MET A 107 0.20 -17.52 4.94
C MET A 107 0.30 -18.36 3.65
N ARG A 108 0.90 -17.81 2.60
CA ARG A 108 1.10 -18.52 1.34
C ARG A 108 2.02 -19.72 1.51
N SER A 109 3.15 -19.57 2.20
CA SER A 109 4.10 -20.66 2.41
C SER A 109 3.48 -21.84 3.19
N LEU A 110 2.57 -21.56 4.12
CA LEU A 110 1.80 -22.59 4.83
C LEU A 110 0.84 -23.36 3.92
N THR A 111 0.25 -22.70 2.92
CA THR A 111 -0.73 -23.32 2.00
C THR A 111 -0.12 -24.04 0.80
N SER A 112 1.18 -23.87 0.55
CA SER A 112 1.87 -24.45 -0.60
C SER A 112 3.31 -24.84 -0.27
N PRO A 113 3.53 -25.81 0.62
CA PRO A 113 4.85 -26.17 1.13
C PRO A 113 5.81 -26.75 0.08
N ASN A 114 5.31 -27.17 -1.10
CA ASN A 114 6.07 -27.84 -2.15
C ASN A 114 6.45 -26.94 -3.35
N GLN A 115 6.22 -25.62 -3.27
CA GLN A 115 6.74 -24.66 -4.26
C GLN A 115 8.04 -24.05 -3.72
N PRO A 116 9.09 -23.92 -4.54
CA PRO A 116 10.37 -23.45 -4.05
C PRO A 116 10.24 -22.03 -3.49
N ASN A 117 10.63 -21.88 -2.22
CA ASN A 117 10.74 -20.60 -1.52
C ASN A 117 12.09 -19.93 -1.81
N ALA A 118 12.66 -20.10 -3.02
CA ALA A 118 13.92 -19.53 -3.46
C ALA A 118 14.15 -19.82 -4.95
#